data_AF-A0A4C1SK68-F1
#
_entry.id   AF-A0A4C1SK68-F1
#
_cell.length_a   1.000
_cell.length_b   1.000
_cell.length_c   1.000
_cell.angle_alpha   90.00
_cell.angle_beta   90.00
_cell.angle_gamma   90.00
#
_symmetry.space_group_name_H-M   'P 1'
#
loop_
_entity.id
_entity.type
_entity.pdbx_description
1 polymer ?
#
loop_
_entity_poly.entity_id
_entity_poly.type
_entity_poly.pdbx_seq_one_letter_code
_entity_poly.pdbx_strand_id
1 'polypeptide(L)'
;MSTTEKEDPNTEKLDESLETELIDEWMIRQCSLYKDEYNECTSIKGRFHQYFIYGETLDCNQWKKDYNNCCKWVEERDLRAAETLIESEKARRYLRLQNHYRNDIWKKRDSPPSDWDKPLPDWITKRDENTYLALKAKELKEGSDKIDNKSTCSVITVFSVHFKRVTMATRSASTGYLIEDPKYSFLKDLGLEKHNVGVFNGQWKATGD
;
A
#
# COMPACT_ATOMS: atom_id res chain seq x y z
N MET A 1 -16.77 33.45 -58.24
CA MET A 1 -16.16 32.30 -58.94
C MET A 1 -15.17 31.69 -57.96
N SER A 2 -15.34 30.41 -57.70
CA SER A 2 -15.01 29.70 -56.47
C SER A 2 -13.56 29.79 -55.99
N THR A 3 -13.39 30.07 -54.70
CA THR A 3 -12.16 29.83 -53.96
C THR A 3 -12.05 28.34 -53.68
N THR A 4 -11.07 27.67 -54.28
CA THR A 4 -10.73 26.28 -53.97
C THR A 4 -9.81 26.27 -52.76
N GLU A 5 -10.36 25.91 -51.60
CA GLU A 5 -9.59 25.49 -50.43
C GLU A 5 -8.90 24.16 -50.78
N LYS A 6 -7.57 24.12 -50.64
CA LYS A 6 -6.81 22.87 -50.73
C LYS A 6 -6.86 22.25 -49.35
N GLU A 7 -7.52 21.11 -49.23
CA GLU A 7 -7.45 20.27 -48.05
C GLU A 7 -6.01 19.77 -47.89
N ASP A 8 -5.40 20.09 -46.74
CA ASP A 8 -4.08 19.61 -46.38
C ASP A 8 -4.17 18.10 -46.02
N PRO A 9 -3.43 17.21 -46.72
CA PRO A 9 -3.49 15.75 -46.54
C PRO A 9 -2.86 15.26 -45.23
N ASN A 10 -2.53 16.17 -44.31
CA ASN A 10 -1.89 15.89 -43.03
C ASN A 10 -2.89 15.94 -41.85
N THR A 11 -4.12 16.36 -42.12
CA THR A 11 -5.18 16.46 -41.10
C THR A 11 -5.86 15.10 -40.89
N GLU A 12 -5.97 14.29 -41.95
CA GLU A 12 -6.57 12.94 -41.89
C GLU A 12 -5.66 11.91 -41.19
N LYS A 13 -4.33 12.09 -41.23
CA LYS A 13 -3.39 11.20 -40.51
C LYS A 13 -3.34 11.43 -39.01
N LEU A 14 -3.88 12.56 -38.53
CA LEU A 14 -4.00 12.83 -37.10
C LEU A 14 -5.27 12.17 -36.52
N ASP A 15 -6.32 12.05 -37.34
CA ASP A 15 -7.64 11.56 -36.95
C ASP A 15 -7.69 10.02 -36.88
N GLU A 16 -6.93 9.32 -37.72
CA GLU A 16 -6.83 7.84 -37.65
C GLU A 16 -5.95 7.34 -36.47
N SER A 17 -5.24 8.26 -35.79
CA SER A 17 -4.49 7.99 -34.53
C SER A 17 -5.29 8.30 -33.26
N LEU A 18 -6.48 8.89 -33.41
CA LEU A 18 -7.36 9.29 -32.31
C LEU A 18 -8.20 8.13 -31.75
N GLU A 19 -8.20 6.99 -32.45
CA GLU A 19 -8.84 5.74 -32.04
C GLU A 19 -7.83 4.67 -31.59
N THR A 20 -6.55 5.04 -31.46
CA THR A 20 -5.66 4.30 -30.56
C THR A 20 -6.09 4.63 -29.13
N GLU A 21 -7.08 3.88 -28.63
CA GLU A 21 -7.42 3.85 -27.21
C GLU A 21 -6.12 3.87 -26.42
N LEU A 22 -6.01 4.75 -25.43
CA LEU A 22 -4.88 4.80 -24.52
C LEU A 22 -4.73 3.41 -23.89
N ILE A 23 -3.91 2.53 -24.51
CA ILE A 23 -3.72 1.12 -24.11
C ILE A 23 -3.32 1.05 -22.63
N ASP A 24 -2.66 2.10 -22.15
CA ASP A 24 -2.15 2.25 -20.80
C ASP A 24 -3.05 3.10 -19.88
N GLU A 25 -4.34 3.33 -20.20
CA GLU A 25 -5.28 4.07 -19.35
C GLU A 25 -5.36 3.47 -17.93
N TRP A 26 -5.25 2.15 -17.80
CA TRP A 26 -5.23 1.45 -16.51
C TRP A 26 -4.09 1.89 -15.59
N MET A 27 -3.04 2.57 -16.11
CA MET A 27 -1.96 3.12 -15.29
C MET A 27 -2.35 4.39 -14.54
N ILE A 28 -3.41 5.08 -14.99
CA ILE A 28 -3.89 6.32 -14.38
C ILE A 28 -4.57 5.97 -13.05
N ARG A 29 -4.04 6.52 -11.95
CA ARG A 29 -4.60 6.31 -10.60
C ARG A 29 -5.73 7.31 -10.31
N GLN A 30 -6.47 7.07 -9.23
CA GLN A 30 -7.47 8.04 -8.76
C GLN A 30 -6.80 9.38 -8.42
N CYS A 31 -7.45 10.49 -8.79
CA CYS A 31 -6.87 11.83 -8.58
C CYS A 31 -6.61 12.17 -7.11
N SER A 32 -7.37 11.61 -6.18
CA SER A 32 -7.13 11.73 -4.74
C SER A 32 -5.73 11.25 -4.34
N LEU A 33 -5.25 10.15 -4.92
CA LEU A 33 -3.94 9.60 -4.60
C LEU A 33 -2.82 10.57 -4.98
N TYR A 34 -2.87 11.20 -6.16
CA TYR A 34 -1.87 12.20 -6.55
C TYR A 34 -1.86 13.41 -5.61
N LYS A 35 -3.04 13.82 -5.14
CA LYS A 35 -3.16 14.92 -4.17
C LYS A 35 -2.56 14.54 -2.83
N ASP A 36 -2.80 13.32 -2.35
CA ASP A 36 -2.25 12.83 -1.09
C ASP A 36 -0.73 12.71 -1.15
N GLU A 37 -0.18 12.22 -2.27
CA GLU A 37 1.27 12.16 -2.50
C GLU A 37 1.90 13.57 -2.51
N TYR A 38 1.25 14.55 -3.14
CA TYR A 38 1.70 15.94 -3.11
C TYR A 38 1.67 16.52 -1.69
N ASN A 39 0.59 16.26 -0.94
CA ASN A 39 0.44 16.72 0.45
C ASN A 39 1.50 16.08 1.36
N GLU A 40 1.74 14.78 1.24
CA GLU A 40 2.78 14.10 2.02
C GLU A 40 4.17 14.62 1.64
N CYS A 41 4.45 14.81 0.35
CA CYS A 41 5.74 15.34 -0.13
C CYS A 41 6.04 16.74 0.44
N THR A 42 5.01 17.59 0.57
CA THR A 42 5.14 18.98 1.05
C THR A 42 4.97 19.13 2.56
N SER A 43 4.39 18.15 3.23
CA SER A 43 4.22 18.11 4.68
C SER A 43 5.56 18.21 5.41
N ILE A 44 5.57 18.85 6.58
CA ILE A 44 6.77 18.98 7.43
C ILE A 44 7.35 17.60 7.75
N LYS A 45 6.48 16.64 8.06
CA LYS A 45 6.89 15.25 8.35
C LYS A 45 7.51 14.59 7.13
N GLY A 46 6.91 14.75 5.95
CA GLY A 46 7.44 14.22 4.70
C GLY A 46 8.78 14.86 4.31
N ARG A 47 8.92 16.18 4.47
CA ARG A 47 10.20 16.90 4.28
C ARG A 47 11.29 16.41 5.24
N PHE A 48 10.94 16.18 6.50
CA PHE A 48 11.85 15.59 7.47
C PHE A 48 12.30 14.18 7.05
N HIS A 49 11.39 13.32 6.61
CA HIS A 49 11.72 11.98 6.12
C HIS A 49 12.58 12.01 4.84
N GLN A 50 12.28 12.90 3.90
CA GLN A 50 13.11 13.09 2.69
C GLN A 50 14.54 13.49 3.06
N TYR A 51 14.69 14.45 3.98
CA TYR A 51 16.01 14.87 4.46
C TYR A 51 16.75 13.73 5.16
N PHE A 52 16.05 12.91 5.95
CA PHE A 52 16.66 11.76 6.62
C PHE A 52 17.15 10.68 5.64
N ILE A 53 16.42 10.44 4.54
CA ILE A 53 16.75 9.38 3.57
C ILE A 53 17.77 9.87 2.54
N TYR A 54 17.56 11.07 2.00
CA TYR A 54 18.31 11.59 0.84
C TYR A 54 19.30 12.71 1.19
N GLY A 55 19.21 13.30 2.38
CA GLY A 55 20.02 14.46 2.79
C GLY A 55 19.53 15.81 2.24
N GLU A 56 18.50 15.80 1.40
CA GLU A 56 17.91 16.99 0.80
C GLU A 56 16.39 16.85 0.64
N THR A 57 15.72 17.94 0.30
CA THR A 57 14.29 17.93 0.00
C THR A 57 14.05 17.77 -1.50
N LEU A 58 13.14 16.88 -1.89
CA LEU A 58 12.88 16.56 -3.29
C LEU A 58 11.94 17.57 -3.96
N ASP A 59 11.93 17.62 -5.30
CA ASP A 59 10.94 18.42 -6.02
C ASP A 59 9.56 17.75 -6.02
N CYS A 60 8.59 18.37 -5.34
CA CYS A 60 7.20 17.89 -5.26
C CYS A 60 6.34 18.36 -6.43
N ASN A 61 6.84 19.22 -7.32
CA ASN A 61 6.05 19.82 -8.40
C ASN A 61 5.52 18.77 -9.38
N GLN A 62 6.23 17.66 -9.56
CA GLN A 62 5.77 16.57 -10.42
C GLN A 62 4.41 16.04 -9.96
N TRP A 63 4.23 15.81 -8.65
CA TRP A 63 2.97 15.34 -8.09
C TRP A 63 1.81 16.30 -8.30
N LYS A 64 2.10 17.61 -8.23
CA LYS A 64 1.10 18.65 -8.50
C LYS A 64 0.68 18.67 -9.96
N LYS A 65 1.63 18.50 -10.89
CA LYS A 65 1.35 18.40 -12.32
C LYS A 65 0.52 17.15 -12.63
N ASP A 66 0.92 16.00 -12.08
CA ASP A 66 0.19 14.74 -12.22
C ASP A 66 -1.24 14.89 -11.68
N TYR A 67 -1.45 15.53 -10.53
CA TYR A 67 -2.79 15.80 -9.99
C TYR A 67 -3.64 16.65 -10.93
N ASN A 68 -3.10 17.77 -11.44
CA ASN A 68 -3.83 18.65 -12.34
C ASN A 68 -4.17 17.96 -13.67
N ASN A 69 -3.23 17.18 -14.22
CA ASN A 69 -3.45 16.42 -15.44
C ASN A 69 -4.48 15.31 -15.24
N CYS A 70 -4.50 14.67 -14.06
CA CYS A 70 -5.53 13.72 -13.69
C CYS A 70 -6.91 14.36 -13.67
N CYS A 71 -7.06 15.54 -13.04
CA CYS A 71 -8.33 16.27 -13.01
C CYS A 71 -8.81 16.62 -14.42
N LYS A 72 -7.93 17.12 -15.29
CA LYS A 72 -8.26 17.40 -16.70
C LYS A 72 -8.69 16.15 -17.46
N TRP A 73 -8.03 15.02 -17.23
CA TRP A 73 -8.44 13.75 -17.84
C TRP A 73 -9.83 13.31 -17.37
N VAL A 74 -10.12 13.42 -16.07
CA VAL A 74 -11.41 13.01 -15.50
C VAL A 74 -12.55 13.94 -15.94
N GLU A 75 -12.31 15.24 -16.03
CA GLU A 75 -13.33 16.26 -16.34
C GLU A 75 -13.54 16.43 -17.85
N GLU A 76 -12.46 16.59 -18.61
CA GLU A 76 -12.50 17.00 -20.02
C GLU A 76 -12.13 15.85 -20.97
N ARG A 77 -11.63 14.72 -20.46
CA ARG A 77 -11.03 13.62 -21.25
C ARG A 77 -9.91 14.10 -22.18
N ASP A 78 -9.09 15.05 -21.70
CA ASP A 78 -7.92 15.55 -22.46
C ASP A 78 -6.84 14.47 -22.62
N LEU A 79 -6.65 14.01 -23.87
CA LEU A 79 -5.70 12.96 -24.25
C LEU A 79 -4.24 13.35 -23.93
N ARG A 80 -3.88 14.63 -24.08
CA ARG A 80 -2.51 15.09 -23.83
C ARG A 80 -2.16 15.06 -22.34
N ALA A 81 -3.15 15.38 -21.50
CA ALA A 81 -3.02 15.30 -20.06
C ALA A 81 -2.85 13.83 -19.62
N ALA A 82 -3.63 12.92 -20.21
CA ALA A 82 -3.53 11.48 -19.96
C ALA A 82 -2.16 10.92 -20.37
N GLU A 83 -1.67 11.24 -21.57
CA GLU A 83 -0.37 10.77 -22.07
C GLU A 83 0.77 11.22 -21.15
N THR A 84 0.82 12.51 -20.82
CA THR A 84 1.85 13.07 -19.90
C THR A 84 1.84 12.35 -18.54
N LEU A 85 0.65 12.01 -18.04
CA LEU A 85 0.48 11.33 -16.76
C LEU A 85 0.86 9.85 -16.83
N ILE A 86 0.54 9.17 -17.94
CA ILE A 86 0.97 7.79 -18.19
C ILE A 86 2.50 7.72 -18.28
N GLU A 87 3.15 8.67 -18.96
CA GLU A 87 4.61 8.75 -19.02
C GLU A 87 5.23 8.92 -17.63
N SER A 88 4.64 9.76 -16.77
CA SER A 88 5.13 9.94 -15.40
C SER A 88 4.96 8.68 -14.54
N GLU A 89 3.86 7.93 -14.70
CA GLU A 89 3.68 6.64 -14.03
C GLU A 89 4.62 5.54 -14.56
N LYS A 90 4.83 5.48 -15.88
CA LYS A 90 5.82 4.57 -16.49
C LYS A 90 7.22 4.84 -15.94
N ALA A 91 7.62 6.10 -15.86
CA ALA A 91 8.90 6.50 -15.27
C ALA A 91 9.01 6.07 -13.80
N ARG A 92 7.96 6.27 -13.01
CA ARG A 92 7.94 5.87 -11.59
C ARG A 92 8.04 4.36 -11.41
N ARG A 93 7.30 3.58 -12.22
CA ARG A 93 7.35 2.12 -12.22
C ARG A 93 8.73 1.61 -12.64
N TYR A 94 9.32 2.22 -13.66
CA TYR A 94 10.66 1.90 -14.12
C TYR A 94 11.69 2.13 -13.00
N LEU A 95 11.66 3.28 -12.32
CA LEU A 95 12.56 3.58 -11.20
C LEU A 95 12.42 2.57 -10.04
N ARG A 96 11.20 2.14 -9.72
CA ARG A 96 10.97 1.11 -8.69
C ARG A 96 11.57 -0.24 -9.09
N LEU A 97 11.47 -0.59 -10.37
CA LEU A 97 11.94 -1.87 -10.91
C LEU A 97 13.40 -1.83 -11.40
N GLN A 98 14.05 -0.66 -11.42
CA GLN A 98 15.37 -0.47 -12.01
C GLN A 98 16.40 -1.45 -11.43
N ASN A 99 16.38 -1.65 -10.11
CA ASN A 99 17.32 -2.54 -9.42
C ASN A 99 17.06 -4.01 -9.77
N HIS A 100 15.81 -4.38 -10.02
CA HIS A 100 15.46 -5.71 -10.47
C HIS A 100 15.91 -5.96 -11.92
N TYR A 101 15.83 -4.95 -12.79
CA TYR A 101 16.32 -5.08 -14.18
C TYR A 101 17.85 -5.02 -14.29
N ARG A 102 18.51 -4.28 -13.40
CA ARG A 102 19.98 -4.20 -13.34
C ARG A 102 20.63 -5.45 -12.74
N ASN A 103 19.85 -6.30 -12.08
CA ASN A 103 20.37 -7.52 -11.48
C ASN A 103 20.52 -8.61 -12.56
N ASP A 104 21.75 -8.97 -12.84
CA ASP A 104 22.21 -9.98 -13.79
C ASP A 104 22.52 -11.33 -13.13
N ILE A 105 22.51 -11.41 -11.79
CA ILE A 105 22.77 -12.63 -11.02
C ILE A 105 21.60 -13.62 -11.14
N TRP A 106 20.36 -13.12 -11.12
CA TRP A 106 19.15 -13.95 -11.12
C TRP A 106 18.39 -13.83 -12.43
N LYS A 107 18.23 -14.95 -13.14
CA LYS A 107 17.37 -15.01 -14.33
C LYS A 107 15.90 -15.07 -13.92
N LYS A 108 15.04 -14.34 -14.64
CA LYS A 108 13.59 -14.41 -14.47
C LYS A 108 13.07 -15.75 -14.95
N ARG A 109 12.08 -16.29 -14.25
CA ARG A 109 11.39 -17.51 -14.65
C ARG A 109 10.27 -17.15 -15.62
N ASP A 110 10.17 -17.88 -16.73
CA ASP A 110 9.13 -17.66 -17.75
C ASP A 110 7.79 -18.28 -17.33
N SER A 111 7.84 -19.37 -16.57
CA SER A 111 6.66 -20.08 -16.06
C SER A 111 6.91 -20.60 -14.64
N PRO A 112 5.84 -20.86 -13.87
CA PRO A 112 5.98 -21.56 -12.60
C PRO A 112 6.55 -22.97 -12.84
N PRO A 113 7.29 -23.52 -11.87
CA PRO A 113 7.71 -24.92 -11.93
C PRO A 113 6.52 -25.86 -12.15
N SER A 114 6.72 -26.96 -12.88
CA SER A 114 5.66 -27.96 -13.13
C SER A 114 5.01 -28.52 -11.85
N ASP A 115 5.73 -28.47 -10.75
CA ASP A 115 5.34 -29.01 -9.44
C ASP A 115 4.78 -27.95 -8.49
N TRP A 116 4.45 -26.75 -9.00
CA TRP A 116 4.00 -25.63 -8.19
C TRP A 116 2.70 -25.90 -7.42
N ASP A 117 1.79 -26.69 -8.01
CA ASP A 117 0.48 -27.01 -7.44
C ASP A 117 0.47 -28.31 -6.61
N LYS A 118 1.65 -28.85 -6.25
CA LYS A 118 1.72 -30.02 -5.38
C LYS A 118 1.15 -29.68 -3.99
N PRO A 119 0.39 -30.61 -3.36
CA PRO A 119 -0.10 -30.40 -2.01
C PRO A 119 1.06 -30.18 -1.04
N LEU A 120 0.79 -29.48 0.05
CA LEU A 120 1.78 -29.26 1.10
C LEU A 120 2.30 -30.63 1.61
N PRO A 121 3.61 -30.76 1.86
CA PRO A 121 4.17 -31.96 2.48
C PRO A 121 3.47 -32.32 3.79
N ASP A 122 3.33 -33.63 4.06
CA ASP A 122 2.59 -34.16 5.22
C ASP A 122 2.99 -33.56 6.57
N TRP A 123 4.26 -33.23 6.76
CA TRP A 123 4.75 -32.65 8.01
C TRP A 123 4.28 -31.20 8.22
N ILE A 124 4.11 -30.43 7.15
CA ILE A 124 3.55 -29.06 7.20
C ILE A 124 2.06 -29.16 7.52
N THR A 125 1.36 -30.04 6.80
CA THR A 125 -0.08 -30.27 7.00
C THR A 125 -0.39 -30.64 8.46
N LYS A 126 0.36 -31.60 9.02
CA LYS A 126 0.20 -32.04 10.43
C LYS A 126 0.52 -30.95 11.44
N ARG A 127 1.56 -30.15 11.20
CA ARG A 127 1.91 -29.01 12.06
C ARG A 127 0.79 -27.97 12.06
N ASP A 128 0.19 -27.73 10.90
CA ASP A 128 -0.76 -26.65 10.70
C ASP A 128 -2.19 -27.05 11.10
N GLU A 129 -2.53 -28.35 11.15
CA GLU A 129 -3.87 -28.91 11.46
C GLU A 129 -4.58 -28.29 12.67
N ASN A 130 -3.84 -28.00 13.74
CA ASN A 130 -4.35 -27.46 15.00
C ASN A 130 -4.01 -25.98 15.24
N THR A 131 -3.47 -25.30 14.23
CA THR A 131 -3.19 -23.87 14.32
C THR A 131 -4.49 -23.07 14.24
N TYR A 132 -4.51 -21.92 14.91
CA TYR A 132 -5.63 -20.98 14.84
C TYR A 132 -6.02 -20.65 13.40
N LEU A 133 -5.03 -20.44 12.52
CA LEU A 133 -5.27 -20.10 11.11
C LEU A 133 -5.95 -21.24 10.35
N ALA A 134 -5.55 -22.50 10.57
CA ALA A 134 -6.20 -23.64 9.93
C ALA A 134 -7.64 -23.84 10.40
N LEU A 135 -7.89 -23.65 11.70
CA LEU A 135 -9.25 -23.69 12.26
C LEU A 135 -10.13 -22.56 11.68
N LYS A 136 -9.62 -21.32 11.62
CA LYS A 136 -10.34 -20.19 11.01
C LYS A 136 -10.57 -20.37 9.51
N ALA A 137 -9.60 -20.90 8.78
CA ALA A 137 -9.78 -21.20 7.36
C ALA A 137 -10.86 -22.27 7.13
N LYS A 138 -10.98 -23.27 8.02
CA LYS A 138 -12.07 -24.26 7.99
C LYS A 138 -13.41 -23.60 8.29
N GLU A 139 -13.53 -22.82 9.36
CA GLU A 139 -14.75 -22.08 9.71
C GLU A 139 -15.26 -21.19 8.56
N LEU A 140 -14.35 -20.45 7.90
CA LEU A 140 -14.69 -19.57 6.77
C LEU A 140 -15.13 -20.36 5.53
N LYS A 141 -14.51 -21.51 5.24
CA LYS A 141 -14.89 -22.38 4.13
C LYS A 141 -16.23 -23.08 4.36
N GLU A 142 -16.51 -23.43 5.60
CA GLU A 142 -17.76 -24.07 6.04
C GLU A 142 -18.92 -23.07 6.13
N GLY A 143 -18.68 -21.77 5.88
CA GLY A 143 -19.71 -20.74 5.88
C GLY A 143 -20.35 -20.52 7.24
N SER A 144 -19.71 -20.96 8.33
CA SER A 144 -20.22 -20.79 9.68
C SER A 144 -19.91 -19.38 10.18
N ASP A 145 -20.51 -18.37 9.54
CA ASP A 145 -20.68 -17.07 10.17
C ASP A 145 -21.68 -17.24 11.32
N LYS A 146 -21.20 -17.73 12.47
CA LYS A 146 -21.87 -17.43 13.73
C LYS A 146 -21.64 -15.94 13.97
N ILE A 147 -22.44 -15.12 13.29
CA ILE A 147 -22.69 -13.75 13.70
C ILE A 147 -23.37 -13.89 15.07
N ASP A 148 -22.55 -13.90 16.12
CA ASP A 148 -23.03 -13.64 17.46
C ASP A 148 -23.51 -12.19 17.45
N ASN A 149 -24.76 -11.99 17.00
CA ASN A 149 -25.56 -10.80 17.23
C ASN A 149 -25.86 -10.72 18.73
N LYS A 150 -24.82 -10.54 19.55
CA LYS A 150 -25.00 -9.94 20.86
C LYS A 150 -25.29 -8.48 20.59
N SER A 151 -26.56 -8.20 20.35
CA SER A 151 -27.13 -6.87 20.49
C SER A 151 -26.82 -6.40 21.91
N THR A 152 -25.74 -5.65 22.07
CA THR A 152 -25.53 -4.86 23.27
C THR A 152 -26.50 -3.69 23.19
N CYS A 153 -27.76 -3.96 23.51
CA CYS A 153 -28.76 -2.95 23.80
C CYS A 153 -28.40 -2.40 25.19
N SER A 154 -27.51 -1.39 25.22
CA SER A 154 -27.30 -0.59 26.42
C SER A 154 -28.58 0.20 26.68
N VAL A 155 -29.35 -0.24 27.66
CA VAL A 155 -30.53 0.49 28.15
C VAL A 155 -30.01 1.82 28.70
N ILE A 156 -30.22 2.92 27.96
CA ILE A 156 -29.96 4.26 28.48
C ILE A 156 -31.08 4.53 29.49
N THR A 157 -30.81 4.25 30.76
CA THR A 157 -31.64 4.79 31.84
C THR A 157 -31.46 6.30 31.86
N VAL A 158 -32.54 7.02 31.56
CA VAL A 158 -32.61 8.48 31.63
C VAL A 158 -32.56 8.88 33.11
N PHE A 159 -31.37 8.92 33.68
CA PHE A 159 -31.10 9.66 34.91
C PHE A 159 -30.46 10.99 34.53
N SER A 160 -31.25 12.05 34.74
CA SER A 160 -30.90 13.47 34.83
C SER A 160 -29.45 13.82 34.47
N VAL A 161 -29.28 14.51 33.33
CA VAL A 161 -28.00 15.00 32.81
C VAL A 161 -27.42 16.06 33.77
N HIS A 162 -26.74 15.60 34.82
CA HIS A 162 -25.59 16.31 35.34
C HIS A 162 -24.39 15.80 34.56
N PHE A 163 -23.87 16.64 33.66
CA PHE A 163 -22.66 16.41 32.90
C PHE A 163 -21.47 16.34 33.86
N LYS A 164 -21.32 15.21 34.56
CA LYS A 164 -20.08 14.88 35.24
C LYS A 164 -19.05 14.73 34.14
N ARG A 165 -18.08 15.64 34.11
CA ARG A 165 -16.88 15.52 33.27
C ARG A 165 -16.38 14.08 33.39
N VAL A 166 -16.60 13.28 32.34
CA VAL A 166 -15.90 12.02 32.16
C VAL A 166 -14.47 12.43 31.88
N THR A 167 -13.63 12.42 32.91
CA THR A 167 -12.21 12.29 32.70
C THR A 167 -12.02 11.02 31.88
N MET A 168 -11.57 11.15 30.63
CA MET A 168 -10.97 10.01 29.94
C MET A 168 -9.93 9.47 30.91
N ALA A 169 -10.17 8.28 31.47
CA ALA A 169 -9.09 7.49 32.02
C ALA A 169 -8.18 7.22 30.83
N THR A 170 -7.06 7.94 30.77
CA THR A 170 -5.91 7.54 29.97
C THR A 170 -5.69 6.07 30.29
N ARG A 171 -5.86 5.19 29.31
CA ARG A 171 -5.41 3.80 29.45
C ARG A 171 -3.92 3.93 29.77
N SER A 172 -3.53 3.61 31.01
CA SER A 172 -2.12 3.43 31.31
C SER A 172 -1.61 2.45 30.27
N ALA A 173 -0.67 2.89 29.42
CA ALA A 173 0.19 1.97 28.73
C ALA A 173 0.77 1.08 29.85
N SER A 174 0.58 -0.23 29.75
CA SER A 174 1.26 -1.17 30.64
C SER A 174 2.75 -0.83 30.55
N THR A 175 3.33 -0.37 31.66
CA THR A 175 4.73 0.05 31.74
C THR A 175 5.72 -1.14 31.66
N GLY A 176 5.23 -2.31 31.24
CA GLY A 176 5.98 -3.57 31.16
C GLY A 176 6.07 -4.07 29.72
N TYR A 177 7.12 -4.82 29.43
CA TYR A 177 7.32 -5.43 28.12
C TYR A 177 6.31 -6.55 27.89
N LEU A 178 5.91 -6.80 26.65
CA LEU A 178 4.95 -7.87 26.32
C LEU A 178 5.40 -9.25 26.84
N ILE A 179 6.71 -9.49 26.90
CA ILE A 179 7.31 -10.73 27.44
C ILE A 179 7.08 -10.94 28.94
N GLU A 180 6.71 -9.89 29.68
CA GLU A 180 6.44 -9.93 31.11
C GLU A 180 4.95 -10.20 31.41
N ASP A 181 4.07 -10.04 30.42
CA ASP A 181 2.64 -10.34 30.58
C ASP A 181 2.43 -11.86 30.44
N PRO A 182 1.79 -12.53 31.42
CA PRO A 182 1.53 -13.97 31.39
C PRO A 182 0.78 -14.41 30.13
N LYS A 183 -0.01 -13.53 29.52
CA LYS A 183 -0.73 -13.80 28.26
C LYS A 183 0.22 -14.04 27.07
N TYR A 184 1.41 -13.46 27.08
CA TYR A 184 2.40 -13.59 26.00
C TYR A 184 3.68 -14.32 26.45
N SER A 185 3.56 -15.20 27.44
CA SER A 185 4.67 -16.02 27.95
C SER A 185 5.35 -16.88 26.86
N PHE A 186 4.61 -17.30 25.82
CA PHE A 186 5.15 -18.04 24.66
C PHE A 186 6.25 -17.29 23.90
N LEU A 187 6.35 -15.97 24.04
CA LEU A 187 7.42 -15.17 23.41
C LEU A 187 8.81 -15.60 23.92
N LYS A 188 8.91 -16.10 25.16
CA LYS A 188 10.16 -16.65 25.72
C LYS A 188 10.58 -17.94 25.01
N ASP A 189 9.61 -18.78 24.65
CA ASP A 189 9.88 -20.04 23.93
C ASP A 189 10.34 -19.77 22.49
N LEU A 190 10.02 -18.60 21.94
CA LEU A 190 10.52 -18.11 20.65
C LEU A 190 11.92 -17.46 20.75
N GLY A 191 12.54 -17.48 21.93
CA GLY A 191 13.87 -16.91 22.16
C GLY A 191 13.90 -15.38 22.22
N LEU A 192 12.75 -14.73 22.40
CA LEU A 192 12.71 -13.29 22.66
C LEU A 192 13.09 -13.05 24.12
N GLU A 193 13.86 -11.99 24.36
CA GLU A 193 14.28 -11.56 25.69
C GLU A 193 13.93 -10.10 25.90
N LYS A 194 13.88 -9.66 27.17
CA LYS A 194 13.63 -8.26 27.53
C LYS A 194 14.71 -7.32 26.95
N HIS A 195 15.95 -7.80 26.91
CA HIS A 195 17.08 -7.06 26.35
C HIS A 195 17.35 -7.56 24.92
N ASN A 196 17.05 -6.74 23.92
CA ASN A 196 17.38 -7.07 22.54
C ASN A 196 18.90 -6.92 22.34
N VAL A 197 19.61 -8.04 22.29
CA VAL A 197 21.06 -8.07 22.02
C VAL A 197 21.43 -7.66 20.58
N GLY A 198 20.42 -7.48 19.71
CA GLY A 198 20.59 -7.03 18.34
C GLY A 198 20.88 -8.18 17.38
N VAL A 199 21.43 -7.87 16.20
CA VAL A 199 21.77 -8.87 15.18
C VAL A 199 23.25 -9.22 15.30
N PHE A 200 23.57 -10.51 15.36
CA PHE A 200 24.94 -10.99 15.54
C PHE A 200 25.62 -11.28 14.19
N ASN A 201 26.53 -10.39 13.80
CA ASN A 201 27.36 -10.52 12.59
C ASN A 201 28.87 -10.61 12.92
N GLY A 202 29.23 -11.31 14.01
CA GLY A 202 30.60 -11.40 14.54
C GLY A 202 30.91 -10.45 15.71
N GLN A 203 30.09 -9.42 15.92
CA GLN A 203 29.99 -8.63 17.15
C GLN A 203 28.51 -8.27 17.35
N TRP A 204 28.03 -8.25 18.60
CA TRP A 204 26.66 -7.83 18.91
C TRP A 204 26.48 -6.35 18.57
N LYS A 205 25.50 -6.04 17.72
CA LYS A 205 25.09 -4.68 17.39
C LYS A 205 23.58 -4.57 17.53
N ALA A 206 23.13 -3.72 18.45
CA ALA A 206 21.74 -3.29 18.55
C ALA A 206 21.68 -1.79 18.22
N THR A 207 20.75 -1.40 17.35
CA THR A 207 20.35 0.00 17.14
C THR A 207 18.89 0.10 17.55
N GLY A 208 18.68 0.54 18.79
CA GLY A 208 17.37 0.80 19.37
C GLY A 208 17.58 1.52 20.69
N ASP A 209 17.70 2.84 20.63
CA ASP A 209 17.37 3.70 21.78
C ASP A 209 15.85 3.76 21.94
#